data_AF-A0A251JPD8-F1
#
_entry.id   AF-A0A251JPD8-F1
#
_cell.length_a   1.000
_cell.length_b   1.000
_cell.length_c   1.000
_cell.angle_alpha   90.00
_cell.angle_beta   90.00
_cell.angle_gamma   90.00
#
_symmetry.space_group_name_H-M   'P 1'
#
loop_
_entity.id
_entity.type
_entity.pdbx_description
1 polymer ?
#
loop_
_entity_poly.entity_id
_entity_poly.type
_entity_poly.pdbx_seq_one_letter_code
_entity_poly.pdbx_strand_id
1 'polypeptide(L)'
;MEESASFLTKDCSAISGKDLQLMLCNGSSTHIMWHKSSVDKFDREELLQQKGCVIWITGLSGSGKSTLACALSLGLHSRGKLTYILDGDNVRHGLNRDLGFKAEDRAENSRRIAMLFADAGVICTASLISPYRKDRDGCRALLPPGDFIEECKYGIHGCATPTV
;
A
#
# COMPACT_ATOMS: atom_id res chain seq x y z
N MET A 1 48.27 8.78 8.53
CA MET A 1 47.41 8.52 9.71
C MET A 1 46.19 9.40 9.57
N GLU A 2 45.27 9.22 8.62
CA GLU A 2 44.66 8.02 8.04
C GLU A 2 44.06 7.07 9.09
N GLU A 3 42.76 7.27 9.34
CA GLU A 3 41.72 6.27 9.67
C GLU A 3 40.39 7.05 9.62
N SER A 4 39.57 7.00 8.56
CA SER A 4 38.80 5.86 8.03
C SER A 4 37.76 5.33 9.01
N ALA A 5 36.73 6.14 9.32
CA ALA A 5 35.45 5.63 9.80
C ALA A 5 34.54 5.40 8.59
N SER A 6 34.41 4.13 8.25
CA SER A 6 33.71 3.53 7.14
C SER A 6 32.30 4.09 6.91
N PHE A 7 32.13 4.74 5.77
CA PHE A 7 30.86 4.92 5.06
C PHE A 7 30.37 3.53 4.64
N LEU A 8 29.73 2.81 5.55
CA LEU A 8 29.21 1.47 5.30
C LEU A 8 28.02 1.56 4.36
N THR A 9 28.31 1.26 3.09
CA THR A 9 27.45 0.52 2.15
C THR A 9 26.00 1.02 2.03
N LYS A 10 25.82 2.09 1.25
CA LYS A 10 24.58 2.35 0.51
C LYS A 10 24.47 1.34 -0.64
N ASP A 11 24.06 0.12 -0.32
CA ASP A 11 23.49 -0.82 -1.29
C ASP A 11 22.19 -1.37 -0.71
N CYS A 12 21.14 -0.58 -0.86
CA CYS A 12 19.78 -1.09 -0.87
C CYS A 12 19.11 -0.41 -2.05
N SER A 13 18.64 -1.21 -3.00
CA SER A 13 17.79 -0.82 -4.13
C SER A 13 16.42 -0.37 -3.62
N ALA A 14 16.40 0.70 -2.81
CA ALA A 14 15.21 1.43 -2.47
C ALA A 14 14.72 2.08 -3.76
N ILE A 15 13.51 1.73 -4.16
CA ILE A 15 12.74 2.45 -5.18
C ILE A 15 12.83 3.92 -4.82
N SER A 16 13.54 4.68 -5.66
CA SER A 16 13.73 6.10 -5.44
C SER A 16 12.35 6.76 -5.46
N GLY A 17 12.14 7.88 -4.76
CA GLY A 17 10.93 8.68 -4.95
C GLY A 17 10.65 9.03 -6.43
N LYS A 18 11.67 8.93 -7.31
CA LYS A 18 11.55 9.00 -8.78
C LYS A 18 10.75 7.85 -9.42
N ASP A 19 10.77 6.67 -8.84
CA ASP A 19 10.06 5.51 -9.40
C ASP A 19 8.57 5.56 -9.02
N LEU A 20 8.24 6.05 -7.82
CA LEU A 20 6.85 6.42 -7.46
C LEU A 20 6.30 7.55 -8.35
N GLN A 21 7.16 8.49 -8.76
CA GLN A 21 6.82 9.63 -9.62
C GLN A 21 6.29 9.19 -10.99
N LEU A 22 6.89 8.17 -11.63
CA LEU A 22 6.40 7.61 -12.88
C LEU A 22 5.09 6.81 -12.70
N MET A 23 4.84 6.28 -11.51
CA MET A 23 3.74 5.34 -11.22
C MET A 23 2.43 6.00 -10.77
N LEU A 24 2.49 7.19 -10.15
CA LEU A 24 1.30 7.92 -9.68
C LEU A 24 0.69 8.86 -10.73
N CYS A 25 1.47 9.23 -11.76
CA CYS A 25 1.08 10.23 -12.75
C CYS A 25 0.50 9.59 -14.02
N ASN A 26 -0.68 8.97 -13.94
CA ASN A 26 -1.41 8.52 -15.13
C ASN A 26 -2.43 9.59 -15.59
N GLY A 27 -1.93 10.79 -15.93
CA GLY A 27 -2.76 11.92 -16.38
C GLY A 27 -2.00 12.92 -17.26
N SER A 28 -2.66 13.45 -18.30
CA SER A 28 -2.10 14.35 -19.32
C SER A 28 -1.85 15.78 -18.82
N SER A 29 -1.33 15.95 -17.61
CA SER A 29 -1.01 17.27 -17.07
C SER A 29 0.43 17.61 -17.41
N THR A 30 0.63 18.26 -18.56
CA THR A 30 1.92 18.65 -19.15
C THR A 30 2.70 19.70 -18.34
N HIS A 31 2.21 20.09 -17.16
CA HIS A 31 2.76 21.19 -16.38
C HIS A 31 2.73 20.92 -14.86
N ILE A 32 3.12 19.72 -14.44
CA ILE A 32 3.30 19.40 -13.02
C ILE A 32 4.76 18.98 -12.80
N MET A 33 5.52 19.83 -12.11
CA MET A 33 6.84 19.48 -11.60
C MET A 33 6.69 18.91 -10.18
N TRP A 34 7.18 17.68 -9.99
CA TRP A 34 7.25 17.09 -8.67
C TRP A 34 8.37 17.76 -7.86
N HIS A 35 8.03 18.36 -6.72
CA HIS A 35 9.02 18.90 -5.81
C HIS A 35 9.61 17.74 -5.00
N LYS A 36 10.92 17.53 -5.13
CA LYS A 36 11.62 16.56 -4.28
C LYS A 36 11.63 17.07 -2.84
N SER A 37 11.05 16.29 -1.95
CA SER A 37 11.21 16.47 -0.51
C SER A 37 12.67 16.20 -0.14
N SER A 38 13.18 16.92 0.86
CA SER A 38 14.47 16.62 1.50
C SER A 38 14.41 15.37 2.38
N VAL A 39 13.20 14.87 2.67
CA VAL A 39 12.93 13.66 3.45
C VAL A 39 12.32 12.61 2.52
N ASP A 40 12.99 11.46 2.39
CA ASP A 40 12.54 10.33 1.55
C ASP A 40 11.86 9.22 2.37
N LYS A 41 11.50 8.11 1.71
CA LYS A 41 10.85 6.96 2.35
C LYS A 41 11.74 6.35 3.43
N PHE A 42 13.05 6.23 3.19
CA PHE A 42 13.98 5.63 4.12
C PHE A 42 14.08 6.45 5.40
N ASP A 43 14.17 7.77 5.29
CA ASP A 43 14.18 8.68 6.44
C ASP A 43 12.91 8.52 7.30
N ARG A 44 11.74 8.34 6.66
CA ARG A 44 10.46 8.10 7.34
C ARG A 44 10.41 6.74 8.03
N GLU A 45 10.89 5.69 7.37
CA GLU A 45 10.96 4.34 7.94
C GLU A 45 11.93 4.25 9.11
N GLU A 46 13.07 4.95 9.03
CA GLU A 46 14.03 5.08 10.12
C GLU A 46 13.41 5.82 11.31
N LEU A 47 12.72 6.94 11.06
CA LEU A 47 12.02 7.68 12.13
C LEU A 47 10.96 6.82 12.83
N LEU A 48 10.19 6.04 12.08
CA LEU A 48 9.12 5.21 12.63
C LEU A 48 9.61 3.85 13.16
N GLN A 49 10.88 3.49 12.93
CA GLN A 49 11.44 2.17 13.24
C GLN A 49 10.57 1.02 12.66
N GLN A 50 10.07 1.21 11.44
CA GLN A 50 9.24 0.25 10.73
C GLN A 50 9.35 0.44 9.22
N LYS A 51 9.04 -0.61 8.45
CA LYS A 51 8.88 -0.51 7.01
C LYS A 51 7.42 -0.26 6.65
N GLY A 52 7.18 0.66 5.72
CA GLY A 52 5.87 0.89 5.14
C GLY A 52 5.55 -0.15 4.09
N CYS A 53 4.39 -0.78 4.20
CA CYS A 53 3.93 -1.79 3.26
C CYS A 53 2.41 -1.74 3.10
N VAL A 54 1.92 -2.37 2.04
CA VAL A 54 0.49 -2.54 1.76
C VAL A 54 0.10 -3.99 2.02
N ILE A 55 -0.87 -4.17 2.92
CA ILE A 55 -1.54 -5.44 3.18
C ILE A 55 -2.90 -5.39 2.48
N TRP A 56 -3.04 -6.14 1.40
CA TRP A 56 -4.22 -6.16 0.55
C TRP A 56 -5.11 -7.36 0.86
N ILE A 57 -6.21 -7.11 1.56
CA ILE A 57 -7.22 -8.12 1.88
C ILE A 57 -8.34 -8.06 0.85
N THR A 58 -8.47 -9.12 0.06
CA THR A 58 -9.49 -9.24 -0.99
C THR A 58 -10.48 -10.36 -0.69
N GLY A 59 -11.72 -10.26 -1.17
CA GLY A 59 -12.75 -11.28 -0.90
C GLY A 59 -14.20 -10.78 -0.95
N LEU A 60 -15.15 -11.71 -0.95
CA LEU A 60 -16.58 -11.42 -1.06
C LEU A 60 -17.09 -10.51 0.06
N SER A 61 -18.19 -9.79 -0.19
CA SER A 61 -18.87 -9.05 0.88
C SER A 61 -19.27 -10.02 2.01
N GLY A 62 -19.10 -9.59 3.27
CA GLY A 62 -19.37 -10.44 4.43
C GLY A 62 -18.34 -11.53 4.75
N SER A 63 -17.26 -11.71 3.98
CA SER A 63 -16.23 -12.74 4.27
C SER A 63 -15.30 -12.43 5.46
N GLY A 64 -15.59 -11.37 6.22
CA GLY A 64 -14.80 -10.99 7.42
C GLY A 64 -13.54 -10.17 7.15
N LYS A 65 -13.40 -9.55 5.96
CA LYS A 65 -12.22 -8.74 5.60
C LYS A 65 -11.96 -7.59 6.57
N SER A 66 -12.97 -6.78 6.86
CA SER A 66 -12.86 -5.65 7.80
C SER A 66 -12.56 -6.13 9.22
N THR A 67 -13.16 -7.26 9.64
CA THR A 67 -12.84 -7.90 10.93
C THR A 67 -11.38 -8.30 11.02
N LEU A 68 -10.83 -8.93 9.96
CA LEU A 68 -9.41 -9.29 9.91
C LEU A 68 -8.53 -8.04 9.91
N ALA A 69 -8.87 -7.02 9.12
CA ALA A 69 -8.11 -5.76 9.06
C ALA A 69 -8.04 -5.08 10.43
N CYS A 70 -9.15 -5.02 11.15
CA CYS A 70 -9.22 -4.45 12.51
C CYS A 70 -8.38 -5.27 13.50
N ALA A 71 -8.51 -6.61 13.48
CA ALA A 71 -7.72 -7.47 14.37
C ALA A 71 -6.22 -7.37 14.10
N LEU A 72 -5.83 -7.31 12.82
CA LEU A 72 -4.44 -7.12 12.41
C LEU A 72 -3.90 -5.77 12.86
N SER A 73 -4.64 -4.68 12.62
CA SER A 73 -4.25 -3.33 13.05
C SER A 73 -4.08 -3.26 14.56
N LEU A 74 -5.01 -3.84 15.35
CA LEU A 74 -4.90 -3.91 16.80
C LEU A 74 -3.63 -4.66 17.25
N GLY A 75 -3.35 -5.82 16.62
CA GLY A 75 -2.16 -6.61 16.93
C GLY A 75 -0.84 -5.92 16.55
N LEU A 76 -0.81 -5.16 15.46
CA LEU A 76 0.37 -4.39 15.06
C LEU A 76 0.56 -3.17 15.95
N HIS A 77 -0.54 -2.49 16.30
CA HIS A 77 -0.52 -1.34 17.19
C HIS A 77 0.02 -1.71 18.58
N SER A 78 -0.38 -2.86 19.15
CA SER A 78 0.16 -3.34 20.43
C SER A 78 1.65 -3.66 20.40
N ARG A 79 2.25 -3.78 19.20
CA ARG A 79 3.68 -3.95 18.97
C ARG A 79 4.39 -2.64 18.61
N GLY A 80 3.74 -1.50 18.82
CA GLY A 80 4.28 -0.18 18.53
C GLY A 80 4.38 0.15 17.04
N LYS A 81 3.60 -0.51 16.19
CA LYS A 81 3.59 -0.23 14.74
C LYS A 81 2.46 0.71 14.37
N LEU A 82 2.79 1.71 13.55
CA LEU A 82 1.84 2.65 12.98
C LEU A 82 1.13 1.99 11.79
N THR A 83 -0.19 1.87 11.89
CA THR A 83 -1.04 1.24 10.88
C THR A 83 -2.19 2.14 10.48
N TYR A 84 -2.71 1.91 9.28
CA TYR A 84 -3.94 2.56 8.81
C TYR A 84 -4.80 1.58 8.02
N ILE A 85 -6.12 1.66 8.16
CA ILE A 85 -7.06 0.78 7.45
C ILE A 85 -7.81 1.59 6.39
N LEU A 86 -7.69 1.16 5.14
CA LEU A 86 -8.50 1.59 4.01
C LEU A 86 -9.61 0.56 3.79
N ASP A 87 -10.71 0.72 4.50
CA ASP A 87 -11.89 -0.12 4.29
C ASP A 87 -12.74 0.44 3.15
N GLY A 88 -13.12 -0.41 2.19
CA GLY A 88 -13.94 -0.02 1.06
C GLY A 88 -15.25 0.68 1.46
N ASP A 89 -15.87 0.31 2.59
CA ASP A 89 -17.02 1.02 3.16
C ASP A 89 -16.65 2.44 3.67
N ASN A 90 -15.54 2.59 4.40
CA ASN A 90 -15.11 3.88 4.96
C ASN A 90 -14.63 4.85 3.88
N VAL A 91 -13.88 4.36 2.90
CA VAL A 91 -13.39 5.19 1.78
C VAL A 91 -14.58 5.71 0.95
N ARG A 92 -15.69 4.96 0.86
CA ARG A 92 -16.94 5.38 0.18
C ARG A 92 -17.63 6.58 0.84
N HIS A 93 -17.52 6.74 2.16
CA HIS A 93 -18.15 7.85 2.87
C HIS A 93 -17.42 9.20 2.69
N GLY A 94 -16.15 9.19 2.26
CA GLY A 94 -15.33 10.39 2.13
C GLY A 94 -14.61 10.48 0.80
N LEU A 95 -13.40 9.91 0.74
CA LEU A 95 -12.45 10.04 -0.38
C LEU A 95 -12.99 9.58 -1.75
N ASN A 96 -13.91 8.61 -1.78
CA ASN A 96 -14.55 8.11 -2.99
C ASN A 96 -15.97 8.66 -3.21
N ARG A 97 -16.39 9.70 -2.49
CA ARG A 97 -17.78 10.21 -2.55
C ARG A 97 -18.20 10.65 -3.97
N ASP A 98 -17.25 11.20 -4.73
CA ASP A 98 -17.49 11.74 -6.07
C ASP A 98 -17.02 10.81 -7.20
N LEU A 99 -16.38 9.68 -6.85
CA LEU A 99 -16.05 8.64 -7.83
C LEU A 99 -17.31 7.84 -8.11
N GLY A 100 -17.70 7.78 -9.37
CA GLY A 100 -18.94 7.11 -9.80
C GLY A 100 -19.02 5.62 -9.41
N PHE A 101 -20.12 4.97 -9.78
CA PHE A 101 -20.40 3.59 -9.38
C PHE A 101 -19.49 2.51 -10.00
N LYS A 102 -18.58 2.87 -10.91
CA LYS A 102 -17.67 1.94 -11.57
C LYS A 102 -16.70 1.33 -10.56
N ALA A 103 -16.55 0.01 -10.60
CA ALA A 103 -15.75 -0.71 -9.62
C ALA A 103 -14.25 -0.42 -9.79
N GLU A 104 -13.84 -0.12 -11.02
CA GLU A 104 -12.48 0.13 -11.45
C GLU A 104 -11.93 1.43 -10.86
N ASP A 105 -12.71 2.52 -10.95
CA ASP A 105 -12.32 3.85 -10.44
C ASP A 105 -12.10 3.82 -8.91
N ARG A 106 -12.88 3.01 -8.19
CA ARG A 106 -12.78 2.87 -6.73
C ARG A 106 -11.55 2.07 -6.30
N ALA A 107 -11.23 1.02 -7.04
CA ALA A 107 -10.05 0.20 -6.79
C ALA A 107 -8.77 1.02 -7.03
N GLU A 108 -8.77 1.83 -8.10
CA GLU A 108 -7.65 2.71 -8.45
C GLU A 108 -7.39 3.79 -7.39
N ASN A 109 -8.43 4.43 -6.85
CA ASN A 109 -8.20 5.42 -5.79
C ASN A 109 -7.64 4.78 -4.51
N SER A 110 -8.20 3.64 -4.12
CA SER A 110 -7.72 2.91 -2.93
C SER A 110 -6.28 2.45 -3.10
N ARG A 111 -5.90 2.03 -4.32
CA ARG A 111 -4.51 1.73 -4.69
C ARG A 111 -3.61 2.93 -4.46
N ARG A 112 -3.94 4.10 -5.02
CA ARG A 112 -3.10 5.32 -4.90
C ARG A 112 -2.90 5.72 -3.45
N ILE A 113 -3.96 5.71 -2.66
CA ILE A 113 -3.90 6.07 -1.23
C ILE A 113 -3.04 5.05 -0.46
N ALA A 114 -3.22 3.76 -0.70
CA ALA A 114 -2.42 2.72 -0.05
C ALA A 114 -0.92 2.88 -0.33
N MET A 115 -0.56 3.24 -1.57
CA MET A 115 0.82 3.49 -1.95
C MET A 115 1.42 4.72 -1.24
N LEU A 116 0.65 5.80 -1.08
CA LEU A 116 1.10 6.98 -0.33
C LEU A 116 1.36 6.65 1.15
N PHE A 117 0.54 5.81 1.77
CA PHE A 117 0.80 5.37 3.14
C PHE A 117 2.06 4.51 3.25
N ALA A 118 2.27 3.59 2.31
CA ALA A 118 3.50 2.78 2.31
C ALA A 118 4.75 3.64 2.08
N ASP A 119 4.69 4.66 1.21
CA ASP A 119 5.78 5.64 1.04
C ASP A 119 6.00 6.51 2.29
N ALA A 120 4.95 6.76 3.05
CA ALA A 120 5.03 7.44 4.34
C ALA A 120 5.61 6.57 5.48
N GLY A 121 5.96 5.30 5.20
CA GLY A 121 6.45 4.35 6.19
C GLY A 121 5.33 3.68 7.00
N VAL A 122 4.06 3.86 6.65
CA VAL A 122 2.89 3.31 7.37
C VAL A 122 2.54 1.92 6.84
N ILE A 123 2.14 1.00 7.73
CA ILE A 123 1.56 -0.29 7.32
C ILE A 123 0.08 -0.07 6.98
N CYS A 124 -0.21 -0.02 5.69
CA CYS A 124 -1.55 0.27 5.19
C CYS A 124 -2.29 -1.03 4.87
N THR A 125 -3.41 -1.28 5.55
CA THR A 125 -4.28 -2.43 5.26
C THR A 125 -5.46 -2.00 4.41
N ALA A 126 -5.52 -2.46 3.16
CA ALA A 126 -6.66 -2.24 2.27
C ALA A 126 -7.62 -3.44 2.33
N SER A 127 -8.88 -3.22 2.73
CA SER A 127 -9.93 -4.23 2.78
C SER A 127 -10.95 -3.96 1.68
N LEU A 128 -10.85 -4.69 0.57
CA LEU A 128 -11.61 -4.42 -0.66
C LEU A 128 -12.20 -5.70 -1.25
N ILE A 129 -13.22 -5.59 -2.11
CA ILE A 129 -13.74 -6.75 -2.85
C ILE A 129 -12.75 -7.14 -3.96
N SER A 130 -12.18 -6.15 -4.67
CA SER A 130 -11.12 -6.27 -5.71
C SER A 130 -11.08 -7.63 -6.45
N PRO A 131 -12.14 -7.99 -7.19
CA PRO A 131 -12.28 -9.35 -7.74
C PRO A 131 -11.27 -9.63 -8.86
N TYR A 132 -10.86 -8.61 -9.60
CA TYR A 132 -9.96 -8.75 -10.74
C TYR A 132 -8.51 -8.85 -10.31
N ARG A 133 -7.87 -9.99 -10.63
CA ARG A 133 -6.45 -10.22 -10.33
C ARG A 133 -5.54 -9.20 -11.00
N LYS A 134 -5.86 -8.81 -12.25
CA LYS A 134 -5.10 -7.83 -13.02
C LYS A 134 -4.91 -6.51 -12.26
N ASP A 135 -5.94 -6.03 -11.57
CA ASP A 135 -5.85 -4.78 -10.81
C ASP A 135 -4.92 -4.94 -9.61
N ARG A 136 -4.98 -6.08 -8.92
CA ARG A 136 -4.13 -6.39 -7.76
C ARG A 136 -2.67 -6.60 -8.16
N ASP A 137 -2.43 -7.29 -9.27
CA ASP A 137 -1.09 -7.44 -9.85
C ASP A 137 -0.53 -6.07 -10.29
N GLY A 138 -1.39 -5.20 -10.83
CA GLY A 138 -1.06 -3.80 -11.09
C GLY A 138 -0.65 -3.05 -9.83
N CYS A 139 -1.32 -3.27 -8.69
CA CYS A 139 -0.90 -2.69 -7.40
C CYS A 139 0.46 -3.25 -6.94
N ARG A 140 0.65 -4.57 -7.03
CA ARG A 140 1.89 -5.25 -6.62
C ARG A 140 3.10 -4.76 -7.41
N ALA A 141 2.95 -4.57 -8.72
CA ALA A 141 4.03 -4.17 -9.61
C ALA A 141 4.60 -2.77 -9.33
N LEU A 142 3.87 -1.95 -8.57
CA LEU A 142 4.25 -0.57 -8.28
C LEU A 142 4.97 -0.40 -6.94
N LEU A 143 5.08 -1.48 -6.16
CA LEU A 143 5.75 -1.48 -4.87
C LEU A 143 7.04 -2.30 -4.95
N PRO A 144 8.04 -2.00 -4.10
CA PRO A 144 9.23 -2.83 -3.98
C PRO A 144 8.87 -4.29 -3.67
N PRO A 145 9.69 -5.26 -4.10
CA PRO A 145 9.50 -6.65 -3.70
C PRO A 145 9.42 -6.78 -2.17
N GLY A 146 8.33 -7.37 -1.67
CA GLY A 146 8.07 -7.53 -0.23
C GLY A 146 7.19 -6.45 0.41
N ASP A 147 6.97 -5.32 -0.25
CA ASP A 147 6.14 -4.23 0.28
C ASP A 147 4.64 -4.40 -0.03
N PHE A 148 4.27 -5.46 -0.77
CA PHE A 148 2.88 -5.82 -1.06
C PHE A 148 2.58 -7.24 -0.61
N ILE A 149 1.65 -7.37 0.33
CA ILE A 149 1.21 -8.64 0.91
C ILE A 149 -0.26 -8.84 0.56
N GLU A 150 -0.61 -9.90 -0.16
CA GLU A 150 -2.01 -10.20 -0.55
C GLU A 150 -2.59 -11.33 0.30
N GLU A 151 -3.78 -11.11 0.84
CA GLU A 151 -4.55 -12.10 1.60
C GLU A 151 -5.97 -12.25 1.02
N CYS A 152 -6.34 -13.47 0.63
CA CYS A 152 -7.63 -13.76 0.01
C CYS A 152 -8.61 -14.42 1.00
N LYS A 153 -9.73 -13.75 1.30
CA LYS A 153 -10.83 -14.26 2.12
C LYS A 153 -12.01 -14.71 1.25
N TYR A 154 -12.04 -15.99 0.93
CA TYR A 154 -13.22 -16.65 0.38
C TYR A 154 -14.15 -17.06 1.53
N GLY A 155 -15.46 -16.83 1.37
CA GLY A 155 -16.44 -17.36 2.31
C GLY A 155 -16.44 -18.89 2.31
N ILE A 156 -17.10 -19.50 3.29
CA ILE A 156 -17.28 -20.95 3.50
C ILE A 156 -17.88 -21.75 2.31
N HIS A 157 -18.14 -21.10 1.17
CA HIS A 157 -18.38 -21.77 -0.11
C HIS A 157 -17.18 -21.51 -1.03
N GLY A 158 -16.27 -22.50 -1.07
CA GLY A 158 -14.96 -22.39 -1.68
C GLY A 158 -14.96 -22.07 -3.17
N CYS A 159 -13.90 -21.40 -3.59
CA CYS A 159 -13.39 -21.48 -4.95
C CYS A 159 -11.85 -21.38 -4.87
N ALA A 160 -11.20 -22.25 -5.63
CA ALA A 160 -9.82 -22.67 -5.49
C ALA A 160 -8.79 -21.53 -5.53
N THR A 161 -7.81 -21.62 -4.65
CA THR A 161 -6.49 -21.01 -4.84
C THR A 161 -5.85 -21.59 -6.11
N PRO A 162 -5.39 -20.79 -7.08
CA PRO A 162 -4.21 -21.18 -7.82
C PRO A 162 -3.02 -20.94 -6.87
N THR A 163 -2.47 -22.04 -6.41
CA THR A 163 -1.17 -22.17 -5.74
C THR A 163 -0.09 -21.38 -6.50
N VAL A 164 0.90 -20.89 -5.73
CA VAL A 164 2.17 -20.25 -6.11
C VAL A 164 2.69 -20.56 -7.51
#